data_AF-A0A397CZK9-F1
#
_entry.id   AF-A0A397CZK9-F1
#
_cell.length_a   1.000
_cell.length_b   1.000
_cell.length_c   1.000
_cell.angle_alpha   90.00
_cell.angle_beta   90.00
_cell.angle_gamma   90.00
#
_symmetry.space_group_name_H-M   'P 1'
#
loop_
_entity.id
_entity.type
_entity.pdbx_description
1 polymer ?
#
loop_
_entity_poly.entity_id
_entity_poly.type
_entity_poly.pdbx_seq_one_letter_code
_entity_poly.pdbx_strand_id
1 'polypeptide(L)'
;MKARAALSSTAVATIEPTMVDDAGSAADFRKILDTFQDKQTADLYSRQVALLQVLVQKFPSGFKMQDLPEVEAILRVAYEKIEAGVDVLIEPVCEFLLSFEPQIQVAAADTLRALATGACLGHPPRQSGNSDDHSDDQRPLPRDYSQQLVERCGIVEASAAALQRLLDDQEASDDANRNKRMDLLLFPIVDLLQEISSWGPNAQILTAHGSHDRILDILDQIDDLRDEFLPLCLEILWNVLEISATTTATIQSCRSRAVMLHALRTTNAIHAMGSLRTFQVLHKLLQRLLVHGYRKQDKELR
;
A
#
# COMPACT_ATOMS: atom_id res chain seq x y z
N MET A 1 -1.27 45.38 -41.84
CA MET A 1 -0.29 44.34 -41.47
C MET A 1 -0.92 43.47 -40.39
N LYS A 2 -1.09 42.17 -40.69
CA LYS A 2 -1.02 40.95 -39.84
C LYS A 2 -1.63 40.98 -38.42
N ALA A 3 -2.35 39.97 -37.93
CA ALA A 3 -2.86 38.73 -38.50
C ALA A 3 -3.96 38.20 -37.56
N ARG A 4 -4.93 37.54 -38.18
CA ARG A 4 -6.07 36.82 -37.63
C ARG A 4 -5.57 35.49 -37.04
N ALA A 5 -5.92 35.15 -35.81
CA ALA A 5 -5.79 33.78 -35.30
C ALA A 5 -7.13 33.39 -34.67
N ALA A 6 -7.79 32.43 -35.32
CA ALA A 6 -9.03 31.82 -34.88
C ALA A 6 -8.74 30.92 -33.68
N LEU A 7 -9.42 31.16 -32.56
CA LEU A 7 -9.52 30.19 -31.48
C LEU A 7 -10.62 29.19 -31.86
N SER A 8 -10.18 28.05 -32.37
CA SER A 8 -11.02 26.87 -32.58
C SER A 8 -11.44 26.33 -31.21
N SER A 9 -12.74 26.43 -30.94
CA SER A 9 -13.43 25.73 -29.87
C SER A 9 -13.18 24.22 -30.02
N THR A 10 -12.24 23.68 -29.27
CA THR A 10 -12.09 22.23 -29.13
C THR A 10 -13.09 21.83 -28.05
N ALA A 11 -14.25 21.37 -28.49
CA ALA A 11 -15.24 20.77 -27.61
C ALA A 11 -14.57 19.62 -26.86
N VAL A 12 -14.50 19.72 -25.53
CA VAL A 12 -14.22 18.59 -24.66
C VAL A 12 -15.38 17.63 -24.86
N ALA A 13 -15.10 16.50 -25.52
CA ALA A 13 -16.07 15.43 -25.62
C ALA A 13 -16.37 14.94 -24.21
N THR A 14 -17.58 15.25 -23.73
CA THR A 14 -18.18 14.59 -22.59
C THR A 14 -18.20 13.10 -22.92
N ILE A 15 -17.31 12.32 -22.29
CA ILE A 15 -17.35 10.86 -22.38
C ILE A 15 -18.56 10.46 -21.56
N GLU A 16 -19.67 10.19 -22.26
CA GLU A 16 -20.81 9.50 -21.66
C GLU A 16 -20.31 8.16 -21.09
N PRO A 17 -20.78 7.73 -19.90
CA PRO A 17 -20.44 6.43 -19.35
C PRO A 17 -21.09 5.38 -20.25
N THR A 18 -20.31 4.82 -21.17
CA THR A 18 -20.73 3.66 -21.96
C THR A 18 -21.00 2.52 -20.98
N MET A 19 -22.28 2.17 -20.86
CA MET A 19 -22.70 1.00 -20.09
C MET A 19 -22.00 -0.23 -20.66
N VAL A 20 -21.06 -0.77 -19.89
CA VAL A 20 -20.34 -2.00 -20.21
C VAL A 20 -21.36 -3.14 -20.21
N ASP A 21 -21.50 -3.79 -21.36
CA ASP A 21 -22.44 -4.86 -21.68
C ASP A 21 -22.31 -6.04 -20.69
N ASP A 22 -23.39 -6.37 -19.99
CA ASP A 22 -23.41 -7.27 -18.81
C ASP A 22 -23.03 -8.73 -19.10
N ALA A 23 -23.21 -9.19 -20.34
CA ALA A 23 -22.88 -10.56 -20.73
C ALA A 23 -21.37 -10.75 -21.04
N GLY A 24 -20.66 -9.67 -21.34
CA GLY A 24 -19.25 -9.71 -21.73
C GLY A 24 -18.27 -9.76 -20.56
N SER A 25 -18.62 -9.13 -19.42
CA SER A 25 -17.74 -9.03 -18.25
C SER A 25 -17.58 -10.38 -17.53
N ALA A 26 -18.68 -11.09 -17.24
CA ALA A 26 -18.64 -12.41 -16.58
C ALA A 26 -17.86 -13.46 -17.39
N ALA A 27 -17.97 -13.42 -18.72
CA ALA A 27 -17.20 -14.31 -19.59
C ALA A 27 -15.70 -13.98 -19.56
N ASP A 28 -15.34 -12.69 -19.45
CA ASP A 28 -13.96 -12.25 -19.36
C ASP A 28 -13.33 -12.65 -18.01
N PHE A 29 -14.02 -12.47 -16.88
CA PHE A 29 -13.50 -12.88 -15.57
C PHE A 29 -13.27 -14.40 -15.49
N ARG A 30 -14.25 -15.18 -15.97
CA ARG A 30 -14.12 -16.64 -16.01
C ARG A 30 -12.96 -17.08 -16.90
N LYS A 31 -12.76 -16.42 -18.03
CA LYS A 31 -11.60 -16.66 -18.92
C LYS A 31 -10.26 -16.32 -18.26
N ILE A 32 -10.21 -15.29 -17.42
CA ILE A 32 -9.00 -14.96 -16.64
C ILE A 32 -8.73 -16.07 -15.63
N LEU A 33 -9.74 -16.48 -14.85
CA LEU A 33 -9.62 -17.60 -13.90
C LEU A 33 -9.16 -18.89 -14.59
N ASP A 34 -9.78 -19.24 -15.72
CA ASP A 34 -9.38 -20.40 -16.52
C ASP A 34 -7.92 -20.27 -16.98
N THR A 35 -7.48 -19.09 -17.42
CA THR A 35 -6.09 -18.88 -17.84
C THR A 35 -5.12 -19.08 -16.67
N PHE A 36 -5.51 -18.71 -15.45
CA PHE A 36 -4.68 -18.86 -14.25
C PHE A 36 -4.65 -20.31 -13.74
N GLN A 37 -5.73 -21.07 -13.91
CA GLN A 37 -5.90 -22.39 -13.29
C GLN A 37 -5.75 -23.58 -14.25
N ASP A 38 -5.94 -23.39 -15.56
CA ASP A 38 -5.80 -24.46 -16.55
C ASP A 38 -4.33 -24.90 -16.65
N LYS A 39 -4.11 -26.21 -16.55
CA LYS A 39 -2.79 -26.85 -16.64
C LYS A 39 -1.99 -26.45 -17.90
N GLN A 40 -2.66 -26.09 -18.99
CA GLN A 40 -1.98 -25.70 -20.23
C GLN A 40 -1.57 -24.21 -20.25
N THR A 41 -2.18 -23.37 -19.41
CA THR A 41 -1.96 -21.92 -19.42
C THR A 41 -1.51 -21.34 -18.08
N ALA A 42 -1.49 -22.16 -17.02
CA ALA A 42 -1.16 -21.76 -15.65
C ALA A 42 0.25 -21.18 -15.51
N ASP A 43 1.18 -21.55 -16.40
CA ASP A 43 2.57 -21.07 -16.42
C ASP A 43 2.80 -19.91 -17.41
N LEU A 44 1.76 -19.46 -18.12
CA LEU A 44 1.85 -18.35 -19.07
C LEU A 44 1.78 -17.00 -18.36
N TYR A 45 2.76 -16.70 -17.51
CA TYR A 45 2.74 -15.54 -16.62
C TYR A 45 2.64 -14.19 -17.35
N SER A 46 3.33 -14.02 -18.49
CA SER A 46 3.21 -12.79 -19.29
C SER A 46 1.78 -12.56 -19.82
N ARG A 47 1.04 -13.64 -20.11
CA ARG A 47 -0.36 -13.57 -20.53
C ARG A 47 -1.27 -13.22 -19.36
N GLN A 48 -0.98 -13.77 -18.18
CA GLN A 48 -1.72 -13.47 -16.94
C GLN A 48 -1.56 -12.00 -16.55
N VAL A 49 -0.34 -11.45 -16.60
CA VAL A 49 -0.05 -10.02 -16.39
C VAL A 49 -0.85 -9.16 -17.37
N ALA A 50 -0.78 -9.47 -18.67
CA ALA A 50 -1.52 -8.70 -19.68
C ALA A 50 -3.04 -8.74 -19.44
N LEU A 51 -3.58 -9.88 -18.99
CA LEU A 51 -5.00 -10.00 -18.65
C LEU A 51 -5.39 -9.14 -17.46
N LEU A 52 -4.58 -9.09 -16.40
CA LEU A 52 -4.82 -8.23 -15.24
C LEU A 52 -4.74 -6.74 -15.62
N GLN A 53 -3.74 -6.35 -16.42
CA GLN A 53 -3.61 -4.97 -16.91
C GLN A 53 -4.81 -4.55 -17.78
N VAL A 54 -5.26 -5.44 -18.67
CA VAL A 54 -6.48 -5.19 -19.46
C VAL A 54 -7.70 -5.07 -18.55
N LEU A 55 -7.77 -5.86 -17.47
CA LEU A 55 -8.85 -5.77 -16.49
C LEU A 55 -8.90 -4.36 -15.86
N VAL A 56 -7.77 -3.88 -15.35
CA VAL A 56 -7.67 -2.56 -14.72
C VAL A 56 -8.00 -1.44 -15.72
N GLN A 57 -7.48 -1.53 -16.95
CA GLN A 57 -7.75 -0.55 -18.00
C GLN A 57 -9.22 -0.55 -18.47
N LYS A 58 -9.86 -1.72 -18.51
CA LYS A 58 -11.26 -1.87 -18.94
C LYS A 58 -12.24 -1.35 -17.90
N PHE A 59 -11.86 -1.39 -16.62
CA PHE A 59 -12.68 -0.95 -15.50
C PHE A 59 -12.03 0.21 -14.75
N PRO A 60 -11.75 1.35 -15.43
CA PRO A 60 -11.04 2.48 -14.81
C PRO A 60 -11.85 3.15 -13.71
N SER A 61 -13.17 2.93 -13.68
CA SER A 61 -14.12 3.46 -12.69
C SER A 61 -14.44 2.48 -11.57
N GLY A 62 -13.77 1.32 -11.53
CA GLY A 62 -14.10 0.22 -10.64
C GLY A 62 -15.04 -0.82 -11.26
N PHE A 63 -15.42 -1.81 -10.46
CA PHE A 63 -16.18 -2.98 -10.88
C PHE A 63 -17.62 -2.91 -10.38
N LYS A 64 -18.56 -3.55 -11.07
CA LYS A 64 -19.95 -3.62 -10.58
C LYS A 64 -20.02 -4.52 -9.35
N MET A 65 -20.93 -4.26 -8.42
CA MET A 65 -21.09 -5.07 -7.20
C MET A 65 -21.29 -6.57 -7.49
N GLN A 66 -21.99 -6.92 -8.57
CA GLN A 66 -22.22 -8.32 -8.96
C GLN A 66 -20.95 -9.05 -9.41
N ASP A 67 -19.92 -8.31 -9.86
CA ASP A 67 -18.67 -8.85 -10.41
C ASP A 67 -17.59 -9.01 -9.32
N LEU A 68 -17.78 -8.41 -8.13
CA LEU A 68 -16.78 -8.40 -7.05
C LEU A 68 -16.34 -9.79 -6.59
N PRO A 69 -17.22 -10.80 -6.44
CA PRO A 69 -16.79 -12.15 -6.07
C PRO A 69 -15.82 -12.77 -7.08
N GLU A 70 -15.98 -12.45 -8.36
CA GLU A 70 -15.11 -12.98 -9.42
C GLU A 70 -13.76 -12.24 -9.43
N VAL A 71 -13.76 -10.92 -9.20
CA VAL A 71 -12.53 -10.13 -9.06
C VAL A 71 -11.74 -10.57 -7.82
N GLU A 72 -12.41 -10.80 -6.70
CA GLU A 72 -11.79 -11.34 -5.48
C GLU A 72 -11.17 -12.72 -5.74
N ALA A 73 -11.86 -13.60 -6.48
CA ALA A 73 -11.32 -14.90 -6.86
C ALA A 73 -10.07 -14.75 -7.75
N ILE A 74 -10.07 -13.82 -8.71
CA ILE A 74 -8.89 -13.54 -9.56
C ILE A 74 -7.72 -13.06 -8.71
N LEU A 75 -7.94 -12.13 -7.78
CA LEU A 75 -6.92 -11.64 -6.87
C LEU A 75 -6.37 -12.76 -5.98
N ARG A 76 -7.23 -13.65 -5.49
CA ARG A 76 -6.83 -14.81 -4.68
C ARG A 76 -5.93 -15.77 -5.46
N VAL A 77 -6.27 -16.08 -6.72
CA VAL A 77 -5.44 -16.97 -7.54
C VAL A 77 -4.15 -16.29 -7.98
N ALA A 78 -4.18 -14.97 -8.25
CA ALA A 78 -2.97 -14.19 -8.48
C ALA A 78 -2.06 -14.24 -7.24
N TYR A 79 -2.65 -14.14 -6.05
CA TYR A 79 -1.92 -14.29 -4.79
C TYR A 79 -1.31 -15.68 -4.63
N GLU A 80 -2.07 -16.76 -4.78
CA GLU A 80 -1.54 -18.15 -4.71
C GLU A 80 -0.33 -18.35 -5.62
N LYS A 81 -0.31 -17.70 -6.79
CA LYS A 81 0.84 -17.73 -7.70
C LYS A 81 2.01 -16.87 -7.21
N ILE A 82 1.74 -15.70 -6.64
CA ILE A 82 2.77 -14.89 -5.97
C ILE A 82 3.37 -15.68 -4.80
N GLU A 83 2.56 -16.39 -3.99
CA GLU A 83 3.05 -17.29 -2.94
C GLU A 83 3.95 -18.40 -3.52
N ALA A 84 3.62 -18.91 -4.71
CA ALA A 84 4.43 -19.88 -5.43
C ALA A 84 5.69 -19.31 -6.11
N GLY A 85 5.99 -18.02 -5.93
CA GLY A 85 7.20 -17.35 -6.44
C GLY A 85 7.04 -16.67 -7.80
N VAL A 86 5.81 -16.38 -8.23
CA VAL A 86 5.53 -15.68 -9.50
C VAL A 86 5.46 -14.16 -9.28
N ASP A 87 6.62 -13.55 -9.08
CA ASP A 87 6.77 -12.14 -8.70
C ASP A 87 6.19 -11.14 -9.74
N VAL A 88 6.13 -11.53 -11.02
CA VAL A 88 5.65 -10.66 -12.12
C VAL A 88 4.18 -10.26 -11.99
N LEU A 89 3.40 -10.92 -11.12
CA LEU A 89 1.98 -10.62 -10.90
C LEU A 89 1.76 -9.53 -9.85
N ILE A 90 2.79 -9.08 -9.12
CA ILE A 90 2.64 -8.16 -8.00
C ILE A 90 2.31 -6.74 -8.47
N GLU A 91 2.99 -6.24 -9.51
CA GLU A 91 2.75 -4.90 -10.06
C GLU A 91 1.29 -4.70 -10.51
N PRO A 92 0.65 -5.64 -11.24
CA PRO A 92 -0.79 -5.59 -11.51
C PRO A 92 -1.67 -5.58 -10.25
N VAL A 93 -1.28 -6.29 -9.19
CA VAL A 93 -2.03 -6.29 -7.91
C VAL A 93 -1.95 -4.93 -7.22
N CYS A 94 -0.82 -4.22 -7.31
CA CYS A 94 -0.67 -2.86 -6.79
C CYS A 94 -1.69 -1.88 -7.41
N GLU A 95 -2.07 -2.06 -8.68
CA GLU A 95 -3.05 -1.18 -9.34
C GLU A 95 -4.44 -1.27 -8.68
N PHE A 96 -4.78 -2.41 -8.05
CA PHE A 96 -6.06 -2.59 -7.36
C PHE A 96 -6.13 -1.84 -6.02
N LEU A 97 -5.00 -1.51 -5.38
CA LEU A 97 -4.99 -0.61 -4.21
C LEU A 97 -5.53 0.79 -4.57
N LEU A 98 -5.44 1.18 -5.84
CA LEU A 98 -5.89 2.47 -6.34
C LEU A 98 -7.27 2.38 -7.01
N SER A 99 -7.94 1.23 -6.93
CA SER A 99 -9.27 1.03 -7.51
C SER A 99 -10.31 1.94 -6.86
N PHE A 100 -11.34 2.31 -7.62
CA PHE A 100 -12.46 3.09 -7.10
C PHE A 100 -13.37 2.29 -6.15
N GLU A 101 -13.34 0.96 -6.17
CA GLU A 101 -14.23 0.15 -5.32
C GLU A 101 -13.58 -0.19 -3.96
N PRO A 102 -14.18 0.23 -2.82
CA PRO A 102 -13.58 0.00 -1.50
C PRO A 102 -13.32 -1.47 -1.20
N GLN A 103 -14.23 -2.38 -1.55
CA GLN A 103 -14.10 -3.81 -1.21
C GLN A 103 -12.88 -4.45 -1.89
N ILE A 104 -12.56 -4.01 -3.11
CA ILE A 104 -11.39 -4.47 -3.84
C ILE A 104 -10.11 -3.93 -3.22
N GLN A 105 -10.13 -2.66 -2.79
CA GLN A 105 -8.99 -2.07 -2.10
C GLN A 105 -8.73 -2.74 -0.75
N VAL A 106 -9.77 -3.10 0.00
CA VAL A 106 -9.63 -3.90 1.24
C VAL A 106 -8.95 -5.23 0.93
N ALA A 107 -9.48 -5.99 -0.05
CA ALA A 107 -8.90 -7.27 -0.42
C ALA A 107 -7.44 -7.14 -0.89
N ALA A 108 -7.13 -6.11 -1.68
CA ALA A 108 -5.76 -5.83 -2.11
C ALA A 108 -4.84 -5.46 -0.93
N ALA A 109 -5.29 -4.61 -0.01
CA ALA A 109 -4.52 -4.21 1.18
C ALA A 109 -4.22 -5.41 2.08
N ASP A 110 -5.22 -6.24 2.38
CA ASP A 110 -5.07 -7.45 3.18
C ASP A 110 -4.10 -8.45 2.53
N THR A 111 -4.22 -8.62 1.22
CA THR A 111 -3.34 -9.52 0.43
C THR A 111 -1.89 -9.05 0.47
N LEU A 112 -1.66 -7.76 0.25
CA LEU A 112 -0.33 -7.16 0.26
C LEU A 112 0.29 -7.15 1.65
N ARG A 113 -0.54 -7.03 2.70
CA ARG A 113 -0.09 -7.16 4.09
C ARG A 113 0.33 -8.59 4.38
N ALA A 114 -0.47 -9.58 4.00
CA ALA A 114 -0.12 -10.99 4.15
C ALA A 114 1.19 -11.32 3.42
N LEU A 115 1.40 -10.77 2.23
CA LEU A 115 2.67 -10.84 1.51
C LEU A 115 3.82 -10.23 2.33
N ALA A 116 3.66 -9.00 2.84
CA ALA A 116 4.69 -8.28 3.59
C ALA A 116 5.14 -8.98 4.87
N THR A 117 4.24 -9.70 5.55
CA THR A 117 4.58 -10.51 6.73
C THR A 117 5.40 -11.76 6.39
N GLY A 118 5.42 -12.18 5.12
CA GLY A 118 6.03 -13.45 4.69
C GLY A 118 5.20 -14.69 5.00
N ALA A 119 3.94 -14.53 5.46
CA ALA A 119 3.04 -15.64 5.77
C ALA A 119 2.84 -16.58 4.57
N CYS A 120 2.83 -16.02 3.35
CA CYS A 120 2.71 -16.73 2.09
C CYS A 120 3.85 -17.71 1.77
N LEU A 121 5.02 -17.49 2.36
CA LEU A 121 6.22 -18.28 2.11
C LEU A 121 6.46 -19.32 3.23
N GLY A 122 5.56 -19.38 4.22
CA GLY A 122 5.64 -20.24 5.39
C GLY A 122 5.26 -21.72 5.16
N HIS A 123 5.00 -22.13 3.92
CA HIS A 123 4.76 -23.54 3.58
C HIS A 123 5.97 -24.13 2.84
N PRO A 124 6.94 -24.74 3.55
CA PRO A 124 7.88 -25.60 2.88
C PRO A 124 7.11 -26.82 2.33
N PRO A 125 7.43 -27.32 1.12
CA PRO A 125 6.96 -28.64 0.73
C PRO A 125 7.42 -29.63 1.80
N ARG A 126 6.52 -30.51 2.26
CA ARG A 126 6.83 -31.62 3.18
C ARG A 126 8.10 -32.33 2.68
N GLN A 127 9.25 -32.04 3.28
CA GLN A 127 10.44 -32.85 3.06
C GLN A 127 10.34 -34.07 3.97
N SER A 128 9.97 -35.19 3.34
CA SER A 128 10.23 -36.52 3.89
C SER A 128 11.74 -36.72 4.03
N GLY A 129 12.18 -37.07 5.23
CA GLY A 129 13.34 -37.91 5.51
C GLY A 129 14.71 -37.42 5.03
N ASN A 130 15.46 -36.77 5.89
CA ASN A 130 16.52 -37.40 6.69
C ASN A 130 17.19 -36.31 7.53
N SER A 131 17.35 -36.61 8.82
CA SER A 131 18.17 -35.84 9.73
C SER A 131 19.64 -35.97 9.34
N ASP A 132 20.22 -34.93 8.74
CA ASP A 132 21.66 -34.71 8.76
C ASP A 132 21.96 -33.22 8.99
N ASP A 133 22.84 -33.02 9.96
CA ASP A 133 23.39 -31.81 10.57
C ASP A 133 23.50 -30.53 9.73
N HIS A 134 23.11 -29.43 10.40
CA HIS A 134 23.73 -28.10 10.35
C HIS A 134 24.48 -27.70 9.06
N SER A 135 23.71 -27.24 8.06
CA SER A 135 24.21 -26.28 7.08
C SER A 135 23.59 -24.92 7.37
N ASP A 136 24.44 -23.88 7.50
CA ASP A 136 24.06 -22.47 7.40
C ASP A 136 23.07 -22.30 6.23
N ASP A 137 21.78 -22.22 6.53
CA ASP A 137 20.80 -21.86 5.53
C ASP A 137 20.98 -20.36 5.26
N GLN A 138 21.77 -20.04 4.24
CA GLN A 138 22.07 -18.66 3.84
C GLN A 138 20.93 -17.98 3.09
N ARG A 139 19.78 -18.65 2.94
CA ARG A 139 18.61 -18.03 2.31
C ARG A 139 18.05 -16.95 3.24
N PRO A 140 17.61 -15.79 2.69
CA PRO A 140 16.93 -14.78 3.48
C PRO A 140 15.75 -15.39 4.22
N LEU A 141 15.44 -14.86 5.41
CA LEU A 141 14.20 -15.25 6.09
C LEU A 141 13.02 -14.96 5.17
N PRO A 142 11.94 -15.78 5.19
CA PRO A 142 10.78 -15.58 4.33
C PRO A 142 10.23 -14.15 4.38
N ARG A 143 10.18 -13.55 5.58
CA ARG A 143 9.80 -12.15 5.79
C ARG A 143 10.75 -11.17 5.11
N ASP A 144 12.06 -11.36 5.22
CA ASP A 144 13.05 -10.46 4.60
C ASP A 144 12.98 -10.52 3.06
N TYR A 145 12.75 -11.71 2.50
CA TYR A 145 12.50 -11.86 1.07
C TYR A 145 11.22 -11.14 0.64
N SER A 146 10.12 -11.34 1.38
CA SER A 146 8.86 -10.63 1.14
C SER A 146 9.00 -9.12 1.19
N GLN A 147 9.73 -8.59 2.18
CA GLN A 147 9.93 -7.13 2.30
C GLN A 147 10.77 -6.56 1.16
N GLN A 148 11.77 -7.31 0.67
CA GLN A 148 12.51 -6.94 -0.56
C GLN A 148 11.62 -6.95 -1.81
N LEU A 149 10.64 -7.85 -1.85
CA LEU A 149 9.69 -7.94 -2.95
C LEU A 149 8.68 -6.78 -2.90
N VAL A 150 8.19 -6.44 -1.71
CA VAL A 150 7.38 -5.24 -1.43
C VAL A 150 8.08 -3.98 -1.95
N GLU A 151 9.38 -3.85 -1.67
CA GLU A 151 10.21 -2.74 -2.15
C GLU A 151 10.29 -2.72 -3.69
N ARG A 152 10.65 -3.85 -4.32
CA ARG A 152 10.91 -3.92 -5.77
C ARG A 152 9.67 -3.77 -6.65
N CYS A 153 8.51 -4.14 -6.13
CA CYS A 153 7.26 -4.17 -6.89
C CYS A 153 6.40 -2.92 -6.70
N GLY A 154 6.93 -1.87 -6.06
CA GLY A 154 6.24 -0.59 -5.92
C GLY A 154 5.03 -0.62 -4.97
N ILE A 155 4.96 -1.61 -4.07
CA ILE A 155 3.84 -1.76 -3.13
C ILE A 155 3.83 -0.59 -2.13
N VAL A 156 5.01 -0.11 -1.74
CA VAL A 156 5.14 0.99 -0.77
C VAL A 156 4.56 2.29 -1.34
N GLU A 157 4.91 2.61 -2.58
CA GLU A 157 4.42 3.79 -3.30
C GLU A 157 2.92 3.72 -3.55
N ALA A 158 2.41 2.54 -3.94
CA ALA A 158 0.99 2.32 -4.12
C ALA A 158 0.22 2.48 -2.80
N SER A 159 0.75 1.97 -1.69
CA SER A 159 0.15 2.08 -0.36
C SER A 159 0.12 3.53 0.14
N ALA A 160 1.23 4.26 -0.02
CA ALA A 160 1.30 5.68 0.30
C ALA A 160 0.33 6.52 -0.54
N ALA A 161 0.23 6.23 -1.85
CA ALA A 161 -0.70 6.90 -2.75
C ALA A 161 -2.17 6.56 -2.44
N ALA A 162 -2.47 5.34 -1.98
CA ALA A 162 -3.81 4.94 -1.54
C ALA A 162 -4.24 5.74 -0.30
N LEU A 163 -3.36 5.85 0.71
CA LEU A 163 -3.62 6.67 1.90
C LEU A 163 -3.83 8.15 1.54
N GLN A 164 -2.94 8.71 0.71
CA GLN A 164 -3.04 10.10 0.27
C GLN A 164 -4.39 10.38 -0.40
N ARG A 165 -4.80 9.54 -1.37
CA ARG A 165 -6.09 9.70 -2.06
C ARG A 165 -7.27 9.58 -1.09
N LEU A 166 -7.22 8.63 -0.16
CA LEU A 166 -8.30 8.43 0.81
C LEU A 166 -8.51 9.69 1.69
N LEU A 167 -7.42 10.34 2.10
CA LEU A 167 -7.48 11.56 2.91
C LEU A 167 -7.81 12.80 2.06
N ASP A 168 -7.30 12.92 0.84
CA ASP A 168 -7.65 14.04 -0.06
C ASP A 168 -9.14 14.03 -0.41
N ASP A 169 -9.72 12.83 -0.60
CA ASP A 169 -11.16 12.67 -0.81
C ASP A 169 -11.99 13.13 0.43
N GLN A 170 -11.40 13.09 1.63
CA GLN A 170 -12.01 13.61 2.86
C GLN A 170 -12.12 15.13 2.86
N GLU A 171 -11.16 15.85 2.28
CA GLU A 171 -11.15 17.32 2.27
C GLU A 171 -12.10 17.92 1.21
N ALA A 172 -12.53 17.14 0.21
CA ALA A 172 -13.15 17.67 -1.02
C ALA A 172 -14.70 17.52 -1.18
N SER A 173 -15.43 16.83 -0.30
CA SER A 173 -16.87 16.49 -0.49
C SER A 173 -17.71 16.43 0.81
N ASP A 174 -19.03 16.22 0.72
CA ASP A 174 -20.00 16.27 1.85
C ASP A 174 -20.93 15.01 1.95
N ASP A 175 -20.55 13.86 1.35
CA ASP A 175 -21.45 12.72 1.17
C ASP A 175 -21.33 11.55 2.19
N ALA A 176 -22.48 10.96 2.55
CA ALA A 176 -22.60 9.78 3.44
C ALA A 176 -21.92 8.50 2.89
N ASN A 177 -21.80 8.37 1.57
CA ASN A 177 -21.12 7.23 0.94
C ASN A 177 -19.59 7.30 1.14
N ARG A 178 -19.04 8.49 1.42
CA ARG A 178 -17.61 8.70 1.72
C ARG A 178 -17.25 8.25 3.12
N ASN A 179 -18.07 8.53 4.13
CA ASN A 179 -17.80 8.06 5.49
C ASN A 179 -17.72 6.53 5.50
N LYS A 180 -18.63 5.87 4.77
CA LYS A 180 -18.58 4.42 4.57
C LYS A 180 -17.29 3.96 3.89
N ARG A 181 -16.75 4.71 2.93
CA ARG A 181 -15.46 4.40 2.29
C ARG A 181 -14.29 4.55 3.27
N MET A 182 -14.26 5.62 4.05
CA MET A 182 -13.24 5.85 5.08
C MET A 182 -13.27 4.73 6.13
N ASP A 183 -14.45 4.42 6.66
CA ASP A 183 -14.67 3.37 7.66
C ASP A 183 -14.20 1.99 7.19
N LEU A 184 -14.27 1.72 5.88
CA LEU A 184 -13.82 0.46 5.29
C LEU A 184 -12.33 0.42 4.98
N LEU A 185 -11.73 1.54 4.59
CA LEU A 185 -10.39 1.55 3.99
C LEU A 185 -9.28 2.03 4.89
N LEU A 186 -9.59 2.89 5.86
CA LEU A 186 -8.55 3.50 6.68
C LEU A 186 -7.77 2.44 7.46
N PHE A 187 -8.47 1.47 8.06
CA PHE A 187 -7.83 0.40 8.82
C PHE A 187 -6.94 -0.50 7.96
N PRO A 188 -7.42 -1.15 6.88
CA PRO A 188 -6.56 -2.03 6.07
C PRO A 188 -5.35 -1.32 5.47
N ILE A 189 -5.50 -0.05 5.07
CA ILE A 189 -4.39 0.74 4.52
C ILE A 189 -3.37 1.07 5.62
N VAL A 190 -3.80 1.55 6.78
CA VAL A 190 -2.90 1.89 7.90
C VAL A 190 -2.20 0.65 8.45
N ASP A 191 -2.90 -0.49 8.55
CA ASP A 191 -2.34 -1.77 8.99
C ASP A 191 -1.27 -2.30 7.99
N LEU A 192 -1.50 -2.16 6.68
CA LEU A 192 -0.48 -2.43 5.66
C LEU A 192 0.73 -1.50 5.81
N LEU A 193 0.49 -0.20 5.99
CA LEU A 193 1.54 0.81 6.21
C LEU A 193 2.38 0.51 7.45
N GLN A 194 1.76 0.03 8.54
CA GLN A 194 2.46 -0.38 9.75
C GLN A 194 3.41 -1.55 9.45
N GLU A 195 2.94 -2.62 8.79
CA GLU A 195 3.80 -3.77 8.47
C GLU A 195 4.98 -3.39 7.56
N ILE A 196 4.73 -2.65 6.47
CA ILE A 196 5.81 -2.26 5.54
C ILE A 196 6.78 -1.25 6.17
N SER A 197 6.32 -0.40 7.11
CA SER A 197 7.19 0.58 7.78
C SER A 197 8.26 -0.06 8.66
N SER A 198 8.07 -1.30 9.09
CA SER A 198 9.03 -2.03 9.92
C SER A 198 10.31 -2.43 9.17
N TRP A 199 10.35 -2.27 7.84
CA TRP A 199 11.52 -2.54 7.00
C TRP A 199 12.20 -1.23 6.59
N GLY A 200 13.52 -1.14 6.78
CA GLY A 200 14.29 0.10 6.60
C GLY A 200 14.12 0.78 5.23
N PRO A 201 14.40 0.08 4.10
CA PRO A 201 14.16 0.62 2.76
C PRO A 201 12.72 1.10 2.54
N ASN A 202 11.72 0.35 3.01
CA ASN A 202 10.32 0.70 2.85
C ASN A 202 9.95 1.95 3.67
N ALA A 203 10.45 2.08 4.90
CA ALA A 203 10.28 3.27 5.73
C ALA A 203 10.86 4.54 5.08
N GLN A 204 11.99 4.41 4.38
CA GLN A 204 12.60 5.52 3.63
C GLN A 204 11.73 5.94 2.44
N ILE A 205 11.17 4.98 1.70
CA ILE A 205 10.23 5.25 0.59
C ILE A 205 8.96 5.91 1.13
N LEU A 206 8.36 5.37 2.21
CA LEU A 206 7.21 5.98 2.88
C LEU A 206 7.47 7.44 3.28
N THR A 207 8.67 7.72 3.79
CA THR A 207 9.09 9.08 4.14
C THR A 207 9.16 9.98 2.91
N ALA A 208 9.78 9.51 1.82
CA ALA A 208 9.87 10.27 0.57
C ALA A 208 8.50 10.57 -0.06
N HIS A 209 7.52 9.69 0.15
CA HIS A 209 6.14 9.87 -0.31
C HIS A 209 5.26 10.70 0.65
N GLY A 210 5.82 11.23 1.76
CA GLY A 210 5.06 12.10 2.67
C GLY A 210 4.06 11.35 3.57
N SER A 211 4.18 10.02 3.70
CA SER A 211 3.23 9.21 4.47
C SER A 211 3.18 9.62 5.94
N HIS A 212 4.31 10.05 6.51
CA HIS A 212 4.39 10.55 7.88
C HIS A 212 3.49 11.77 8.14
N ASP A 213 3.35 12.68 7.17
CA ASP A 213 2.46 13.84 7.29
C ASP A 213 0.99 13.39 7.32
N ARG A 214 0.64 12.40 6.49
CA ARG A 214 -0.72 11.82 6.48
C ARG A 214 -1.05 11.07 7.76
N ILE A 215 -0.08 10.33 8.31
CA ILE A 215 -0.23 9.68 9.62
C ILE A 215 -0.38 10.71 10.74
N LEU A 216 0.30 11.86 10.66
CA LEU A 216 0.09 12.98 11.59
C LEU A 216 -1.30 13.60 11.46
N ASP A 217 -1.86 13.69 10.24
CA ASP A 217 -3.24 14.15 10.02
C ASP A 217 -4.25 13.26 10.75
N ILE A 218 -4.04 11.94 10.72
CA ILE A 218 -4.87 10.96 11.43
C ILE A 218 -4.71 11.16 12.94
N LEU A 219 -3.47 11.21 13.45
CA LEU A 219 -3.20 11.40 14.88
C LEU A 219 -3.80 12.69 15.44
N ASP A 220 -3.80 13.79 14.68
CA ASP A 220 -4.38 15.05 15.13
C ASP A 220 -5.91 14.97 15.29
N GLN A 221 -6.56 14.12 14.50
CA GLN A 221 -8.01 13.87 14.56
C GLN A 221 -8.41 12.91 15.69
N ILE A 222 -7.46 12.16 16.27
CA ILE A 222 -7.77 11.20 17.35
C ILE A 222 -8.08 11.94 18.65
N ASP A 223 -9.31 11.74 19.13
CA ASP A 223 -9.77 12.24 20.42
C ASP A 223 -9.88 11.20 21.53
N ASP A 224 -10.20 9.96 21.18
CA ASP A 224 -10.25 8.89 22.17
C ASP A 224 -8.89 8.18 22.24
N LEU A 225 -8.31 8.03 23.43
CA LEU A 225 -7.11 7.22 23.61
C LEU A 225 -7.37 5.72 23.36
N ARG A 226 -8.63 5.31 23.26
CA ARG A 226 -9.04 3.94 22.92
C ARG A 226 -9.10 3.70 21.42
N ASP A 227 -8.88 4.72 20.61
CA ASP A 227 -8.85 4.62 19.17
C ASP A 227 -7.79 3.60 18.73
N GLU A 228 -8.19 2.68 17.87
CA GLU A 228 -7.35 1.59 17.37
C GLU A 228 -6.23 2.07 16.45
N PHE A 229 -6.39 3.25 15.83
CA PHE A 229 -5.37 3.88 14.99
C PHE A 229 -4.22 4.46 15.80
N LEU A 230 -4.45 4.85 17.05
CA LEU A 230 -3.44 5.50 17.88
C LEU A 230 -2.13 4.70 17.98
N PRO A 231 -2.13 3.41 18.39
CA PRO A 231 -0.91 2.62 18.45
C PRO A 231 -0.28 2.40 17.06
N LEU A 232 -1.09 2.13 16.03
CA LEU A 232 -0.59 1.86 14.67
C LEU A 232 0.13 3.08 14.08
N CYS A 233 -0.49 4.26 14.19
CA CYS A 233 0.08 5.51 13.70
C CYS A 233 1.36 5.88 14.45
N LEU A 234 1.41 5.71 15.78
CA LEU A 234 2.62 5.96 16.56
C LEU A 234 3.74 5.00 16.19
N GLU A 235 3.45 3.73 15.95
CA GLU A 235 4.43 2.74 15.51
C GLU A 235 5.00 3.07 14.13
N ILE A 236 4.16 3.47 13.16
CA ILE A 236 4.62 3.92 11.84
C ILE A 236 5.58 5.11 11.99
N LEU A 237 5.20 6.13 12.77
CA LEU A 237 6.05 7.31 13.00
C LEU A 237 7.35 6.94 13.71
N TRP A 238 7.29 6.03 14.68
CA TRP A 238 8.47 5.52 15.37
C TRP A 238 9.43 4.83 14.39
N ASN A 239 8.92 3.91 13.57
CA ASN A 239 9.72 3.17 12.59
C ASN A 239 10.44 4.10 11.62
N VAL A 240 9.74 5.07 11.02
CA VAL A 240 10.39 6.01 10.07
C VAL A 240 11.43 6.91 10.75
N LEU A 241 11.23 7.30 12.01
CA LEU A 241 12.18 8.09 12.79
C LEU A 241 13.40 7.25 13.20
N GLU A 242 13.21 6.02 13.67
CA GLU A 242 14.28 5.11 14.06
C GLU A 242 15.17 4.75 12.88
N ILE A 243 14.58 4.42 11.74
CA ILE A 243 15.31 4.17 10.49
C ILE A 243 16.06 5.41 10.04
N SER A 244 15.45 6.59 10.14
CA SER A 244 16.13 7.85 9.79
C SER A 244 17.30 8.15 10.72
N ALA A 245 17.17 7.88 12.02
CA ALA A 245 18.25 8.05 13.00
C ALA A 245 19.42 7.13 12.70
N THR A 246 19.13 5.84 12.48
CA THR A 246 20.13 4.82 12.14
C THR A 246 20.83 5.14 10.83
N THR A 247 20.06 5.47 9.78
CA THR A 247 20.60 5.84 8.47
C THR A 247 21.51 7.07 8.61
N THR A 248 21.05 8.12 9.29
CA THR A 248 21.82 9.36 9.48
C THR A 248 23.13 9.11 10.21
N ALA A 249 23.13 8.26 11.24
CA ALA A 249 24.32 7.91 12.00
C ALA A 249 25.36 7.14 11.16
N THR A 250 24.93 6.40 10.13
CA THR A 250 25.84 5.60 9.28
C THR A 250 26.49 6.40 8.14
N ILE A 251 25.98 7.60 7.83
CA ILE A 251 26.50 8.43 6.73
C ILE A 251 27.85 9.03 7.11
N GLN A 252 28.92 8.46 6.54
CA GLN A 252 30.29 8.98 6.72
C GLN A 252 30.71 9.97 5.61
N SER A 253 30.28 9.72 4.38
CA SER A 253 30.58 10.58 3.23
C SER A 253 29.50 10.47 2.16
N CYS A 254 29.28 11.55 1.41
CA CYS A 254 28.35 11.59 0.29
C CYS A 254 29.11 11.91 -1.00
N ARG A 255 28.85 11.13 -2.05
CA ARG A 255 29.52 11.28 -3.35
C ARG A 255 29.08 12.52 -4.13
N SER A 256 27.89 13.05 -3.84
CA SER A 256 27.35 14.25 -4.47
C SER A 256 26.36 14.97 -3.54
N ARG A 257 26.10 16.25 -3.84
CA ARG A 257 25.06 17.03 -3.17
C ARG A 257 23.68 16.40 -3.33
N ALA A 258 23.38 15.81 -4.49
CA ALA A 258 22.09 15.17 -4.73
C ALA A 258 21.87 13.96 -3.80
N VAL A 259 22.89 13.10 -3.66
CA VAL A 259 22.85 11.96 -2.73
C VAL A 259 22.70 12.42 -1.28
N MET A 260 23.42 13.47 -0.90
CA MET A 260 23.32 14.05 0.44
C MET A 260 21.92 14.61 0.72
N LEU A 261 21.33 15.37 -0.22
CA LEU A 261 19.99 15.92 -0.05
C LEU A 261 18.93 14.83 -0.01
N HIS A 262 19.07 13.79 -0.83
CA HIS A 262 18.17 12.65 -0.79
C HIS A 262 18.21 11.97 0.58
N ALA A 263 19.39 11.61 1.07
CA ALA A 263 19.56 10.88 2.34
C ALA A 263 19.24 11.70 3.60
N LEU A 264 19.50 13.01 3.60
CA LEU A 264 19.33 13.87 4.78
C LEU A 264 18.05 14.71 4.75
N ARG A 265 17.28 14.68 3.65
CA ARG A 265 16.02 15.43 3.55
C ARG A 265 14.89 14.58 2.99
N THR A 266 15.03 14.06 1.77
CA THR A 266 13.94 13.37 1.07
C THR A 266 13.50 12.11 1.79
N THR A 267 14.45 11.27 2.22
CA THR A 267 14.16 10.00 2.91
C THR A 267 14.37 10.09 4.42
N ASN A 268 14.44 11.31 4.97
CA ASN A 268 14.80 11.54 6.36
C ASN A 268 13.61 12.10 7.15
N ALA A 269 12.97 11.24 7.94
CA ALA A 269 11.80 11.59 8.72
C ALA A 269 12.14 12.59 9.83
N ILE A 270 13.37 12.57 10.39
CA ILE A 270 13.79 13.57 11.39
C ILE A 270 13.76 14.98 10.79
N HIS A 271 14.23 15.12 9.54
CA HIS A 271 14.16 16.38 8.83
C HIS A 271 12.71 16.76 8.48
N ALA A 272 11.95 15.83 7.90
CA ALA A 272 10.60 16.09 7.43
C ALA A 272 9.62 16.42 8.57
N MET A 273 9.69 15.67 9.67
CA MET A 273 8.90 15.84 10.88
C MET A 273 9.44 16.92 11.83
N GLY A 274 10.55 17.58 11.50
CA GLY A 274 11.15 18.68 12.27
C GLY A 274 10.37 19.99 12.19
N SER A 275 9.04 19.92 12.09
CA SER A 275 8.13 21.05 11.90
C SER A 275 7.38 21.42 13.18
N LEU A 276 6.90 22.67 13.27
CA LEU A 276 6.07 23.12 14.39
C LEU A 276 4.76 22.32 14.48
N ARG A 277 4.17 21.97 13.33
CA ARG A 277 2.94 21.19 13.25
C ARG A 277 3.11 19.83 13.91
N THR A 278 4.15 19.10 13.51
CA THR A 278 4.45 17.78 14.07
C THR A 278 4.65 17.86 15.58
N PHE A 279 5.39 18.86 16.07
CA PHE A 279 5.55 19.08 17.50
C PHE A 279 4.21 19.31 18.20
N GLN A 280 3.32 20.14 17.64
CA GLN A 280 2.01 20.44 18.23
C GLN A 280 1.13 19.20 18.34
N VAL A 281 1.05 18.37 17.30
CA VAL A 281 0.26 17.13 17.28
C VAL A 281 0.78 16.15 18.34
N LEU A 282 2.09 15.87 18.32
CA LEU A 282 2.70 14.94 19.28
C LEU A 282 2.64 15.46 20.72
N HIS A 283 2.80 16.78 20.93
CA HIS A 283 2.67 17.39 22.24
C HIS A 283 1.23 17.31 22.77
N LYS A 284 0.22 17.61 21.94
CA LYS A 284 -1.20 17.44 22.28
C LYS A 284 -1.47 15.99 22.71
N LEU A 285 -0.98 15.02 21.94
CA LEU A 285 -1.17 13.60 22.23
C LEU A 285 -0.47 13.17 23.53
N LEU A 286 0.79 13.57 23.73
CA LEU A 286 1.55 13.30 24.94
C LEU A 286 0.87 13.89 26.18
N GLN A 287 0.38 15.13 26.09
CA GLN A 287 -0.38 15.76 27.18
C GLN A 287 -1.62 14.94 27.54
N ARG A 288 -2.38 14.47 26.55
CA ARG A 288 -3.57 13.63 26.79
C ARG A 288 -3.21 12.30 27.41
N LEU A 289 -2.18 11.62 26.90
CA LEU A 289 -1.70 10.36 27.46
C LEU A 289 -1.23 10.54 28.91
N LEU A 290 -0.57 11.66 29.25
CA LEU A 290 -0.13 11.94 30.61
C LEU A 290 -1.32 12.19 31.57
N VAL A 291 -2.37 12.87 31.10
CA VAL A 291 -3.53 13.24 31.93
C VAL A 291 -4.57 12.13 32.02
N HIS A 292 -4.79 11.36 30.96
CA HIS A 292 -5.90 10.39 30.86
C HIS A 292 -5.43 8.95 30.59
N GLY A 293 -4.17 8.74 30.20
CA GLY A 293 -3.61 7.45 29.79
C GLY A 293 -3.16 6.58 30.96
N TYR A 294 -4.11 5.93 31.63
CA TYR A 294 -3.83 5.10 32.81
C TYR A 294 -3.74 3.60 32.52
N ARG A 295 -4.18 3.14 31.33
CA ARG A 295 -4.12 1.73 30.95
C ARG A 295 -2.70 1.34 30.62
N LYS A 296 -2.36 0.04 30.73
CA LYS A 296 -1.01 -0.46 30.45
C LYS A 296 -0.51 -0.01 29.07
N GLN A 297 -1.34 -0.16 28.04
CA GLN A 297 -1.05 0.27 26.67
C GLN A 297 -0.79 1.77 26.58
N ASP A 298 -1.62 2.61 27.21
CA ASP A 298 -1.39 4.07 27.25
C ASP A 298 -0.04 4.41 27.90
N LYS A 299 0.43 3.59 28.86
CA LYS A 299 1.74 3.79 29.49
C LYS A 299 2.90 3.39 28.59
N GLU A 300 2.71 2.42 27.71
CA GLU A 300 3.70 2.00 26.70
C GLU A 300 3.79 3.00 25.55
N LEU A 301 2.67 3.67 25.21
CA LEU A 301 2.62 4.74 24.21
C LEU A 301 3.23 6.07 24.68
N ARG A 302 3.40 6.27 25.99
CA ARG A 302 4.06 7.45 26.58
C ARG A 302 5.57 7.31 26.56
#